data_AF-H2DL14-F1
#
_entry.id   AF-H2DL14-F1
#
_cell.length_a   1.000
_cell.length_b   1.000
_cell.length_c   1.000
_cell.angle_alpha   90.00
_cell.angle_beta   90.00
_cell.angle_gamma   90.00
#
_symmetry.space_group_name_H-M   'P 1'
#
loop_
_entity.id
_entity.type
_entity.pdbx_description
1 polymer ?
#
loop_
_entity_poly.entity_id
_entity_poly.type
_entity_poly.pdbx_seq_one_letter_code
_entity_poly.pdbx_strand_id
1 'polypeptide(L)'
;MASKYNDNDNIHFAEAESNYLLQEIFHIEAENDISQNNNLEPAEIVLSATAINTNNPFNSSEYADRLKKILSDVEKEIDELVNNFEKMTETHQNAYNSFVAIANSLFEDGVSVSKLIILIVFGYKWFTKCHRSIANSISIVMKFLYSFLMSDRIKSFVILHGGWKKLLFQ
;
A
#
# COMPACT_ATOMS: atom_id res chain seq x y z
N MET A 1 39.07 2.71 -1.37
CA MET A 1 38.40 1.41 -1.61
C MET A 1 36.93 1.59 -1.26
N ALA A 2 36.12 2.01 -2.23
CA ALA A 2 34.67 2.11 -2.04
C ALA A 2 34.09 0.70 -2.12
N SER A 3 33.45 0.27 -1.04
CA SER A 3 32.81 -1.04 -0.98
C SER A 3 31.77 -1.14 -2.09
N LYS A 4 31.92 -2.14 -2.96
CA LYS A 4 30.83 -2.70 -3.77
C LYS A 4 29.85 -3.42 -2.84
N TYR A 5 29.23 -2.68 -1.91
CA TYR A 5 28.04 -3.16 -1.23
C TYR A 5 26.95 -3.22 -2.30
N ASN A 6 26.66 -4.46 -2.66
CA ASN A 6 26.06 -4.94 -3.89
C ASN A 6 24.67 -4.33 -4.17
N ASP A 7 24.54 -3.54 -5.24
CA ASP A 7 23.26 -2.92 -5.65
C ASP A 7 22.13 -3.95 -5.79
N ASN A 8 22.45 -5.19 -6.18
CA ASN A 8 21.47 -6.28 -6.28
C ASN A 8 20.90 -6.71 -4.92
N ASP A 9 21.68 -6.67 -3.84
CA ASP A 9 21.20 -7.05 -2.50
C ASP A 9 20.28 -5.97 -1.94
N ASN A 10 20.56 -4.68 -2.24
CA ASN A 10 19.70 -3.56 -1.87
C ASN A 10 18.36 -3.57 -2.63
N ILE A 11 18.37 -3.97 -3.90
CA ILE A 11 17.15 -4.13 -4.71
C ILE A 11 16.28 -5.24 -4.13
N HIS A 12 16.81 -6.46 -3.97
CA HIS A 12 16.04 -7.58 -3.44
C HIS A 12 15.49 -7.32 -2.03
N PHE A 13 16.23 -6.59 -1.21
CA PHE A 13 15.77 -6.16 0.10
C PHE A 13 14.60 -5.17 0.01
N ALA A 14 14.70 -4.15 -0.85
CA ALA A 14 13.62 -3.19 -1.07
C ALA A 14 12.35 -3.85 -1.64
N GLU A 15 12.50 -4.84 -2.52
CA GLU A 15 11.37 -5.60 -3.08
C GLU A 15 10.63 -6.42 -2.02
N ALA A 16 11.39 -7.16 -1.19
CA ALA A 16 10.82 -7.93 -0.09
C ALA A 16 10.13 -7.04 0.95
N GLU A 17 10.80 -5.95 1.36
CA GLU A 17 10.21 -4.97 2.28
C GLU A 17 8.94 -4.32 1.71
N SER A 18 8.89 -4.02 0.41
CA SER A 18 7.68 -3.47 -0.22
C SER A 18 6.49 -4.41 -0.10
N ASN A 19 6.70 -5.72 -0.31
CA ASN A 19 5.65 -6.72 -0.15
C ASN A 19 5.21 -6.87 1.31
N TYR A 20 6.17 -6.87 2.24
CA TYR A 20 5.88 -6.92 3.68
C TYR A 20 5.10 -5.71 4.16
N LEU A 21 5.48 -4.51 3.72
CA LEU A 21 4.78 -3.26 4.05
C LEU A 21 3.35 -3.26 3.50
N LEU A 22 3.18 -3.67 2.23
CA LEU A 22 1.87 -3.80 1.60
C LEU A 22 0.95 -4.73 2.40
N GLN A 23 1.44 -5.91 2.78
CA GLN A 23 0.68 -6.89 3.56
C GLN A 23 0.33 -6.35 4.96
N GLU A 24 1.29 -5.69 5.62
CA GLU A 24 1.08 -5.15 6.97
C GLU A 24 0.00 -4.06 6.98
N ILE A 25 0.05 -3.12 6.04
CA ILE A 25 -0.96 -2.05 5.97
C ILE A 25 -2.34 -2.64 5.69
N PHE A 26 -2.45 -3.60 4.78
CA PHE A 26 -3.71 -4.29 4.52
C PHE A 26 -4.24 -5.03 5.75
N HIS A 27 -3.35 -5.65 6.52
CA HIS A 27 -3.71 -6.32 7.76
C HIS A 27 -4.24 -5.33 8.81
N ILE A 28 -3.52 -4.22 9.05
CA ILE A 28 -3.94 -3.16 9.99
C ILE A 28 -5.31 -2.59 9.62
N GLU A 29 -5.54 -2.28 8.35
CA GLU A 29 -6.83 -1.73 7.89
C GLU A 29 -7.97 -2.75 8.04
N ALA A 30 -7.70 -4.03 7.76
CA ALA A 30 -8.70 -5.10 7.95
C ALA A 30 -9.02 -5.34 9.44
N GLU A 31 -8.04 -5.31 10.33
CA GLU A 31 -8.28 -5.36 11.78
C GLU A 31 -9.10 -4.16 12.26
N ASN A 32 -8.84 -2.97 11.72
CA ASN A 32 -9.59 -1.76 12.04
C ASN A 32 -11.05 -1.89 11.58
N ASP A 33 -11.29 -2.33 10.35
CA ASP A 33 -12.65 -2.56 9.82
C ASP A 33 -13.42 -3.57 10.68
N ILE A 34 -12.81 -4.71 11.06
CA ILE A 34 -13.42 -5.68 11.96
C ILE A 34 -13.74 -5.04 13.33
N SER A 35 -12.80 -4.31 13.90
CA SER A 35 -12.97 -3.67 15.23
C SER A 35 -14.09 -2.63 15.22
N GLN A 36 -14.28 -1.92 14.10
CA GLN A 36 -15.34 -0.94 13.90
C GLN A 36 -16.65 -1.56 13.39
N ASN A 37 -16.71 -2.89 13.23
CA ASN A 37 -17.85 -3.60 12.67
C ASN A 37 -18.25 -3.11 11.26
N ASN A 38 -17.26 -2.73 10.46
CA ASN A 38 -17.40 -2.24 9.08
C ASN A 38 -16.77 -3.24 8.11
N ASN A 39 -17.30 -3.34 6.89
CA ASN A 39 -16.69 -4.11 5.79
C ASN A 39 -16.22 -5.53 6.18
N LEU A 40 -16.97 -6.22 7.05
CA LEU A 40 -16.53 -7.48 7.69
C LEU A 40 -16.07 -8.54 6.68
N GLU A 41 -16.91 -8.84 5.69
CA GLU A 41 -16.64 -9.84 4.67
C GLU A 41 -15.33 -9.58 3.89
N PRO A 42 -15.10 -8.40 3.28
CA PRO A 42 -13.82 -8.14 2.61
C PRO A 42 -12.66 -8.06 3.59
N ALA A 43 -12.83 -7.56 4.82
CA ALA A 43 -11.76 -7.55 5.82
C ALA A 43 -11.30 -8.98 6.18
N GLU A 44 -12.23 -9.92 6.38
CA GLU A 44 -11.92 -11.34 6.61
C GLU A 44 -11.17 -11.97 5.43
N ILE A 45 -11.56 -11.61 4.19
CA ILE A 45 -10.84 -12.05 2.98
C ILE A 45 -9.40 -11.52 3.00
N VAL A 46 -9.19 -10.26 3.36
CA VAL A 46 -7.85 -9.68 3.47
C VAL A 46 -7.03 -10.39 4.54
N LEU A 47 -7.56 -10.56 5.76
CA LEU A 47 -6.84 -11.25 6.83
C LEU A 47 -6.45 -12.69 6.46
N SER A 48 -7.32 -13.38 5.71
CA SER A 48 -7.04 -14.72 5.19
C SER A 48 -5.93 -14.70 4.12
N ALA A 49 -5.86 -13.65 3.30
CA ALA A 49 -4.90 -13.51 2.21
C ALA A 49 -3.55 -12.94 2.67
N THR A 50 -3.51 -12.13 3.72
CA THR A 50 -2.31 -11.48 4.26
C THR A 50 -1.78 -12.15 5.52
N ALA A 51 -2.13 -13.43 5.73
CA ALA A 51 -1.87 -14.22 6.93
C ALA A 51 -0.59 -13.81 7.68
N ILE A 52 -0.70 -13.64 9.01
CA ILE A 52 0.36 -13.12 9.90
C ILE A 52 1.69 -13.79 9.56
N ASN A 53 2.52 -13.10 8.79
CA ASN A 53 3.88 -13.53 8.58
C ASN A 53 4.66 -13.07 9.80
N THR A 54 4.92 -14.00 10.73
CA THR A 54 5.67 -13.71 11.95
C THR A 54 7.09 -13.22 11.67
N ASN A 55 7.59 -13.42 10.44
CA ASN A 55 8.87 -12.87 9.97
C ASN A 55 8.74 -11.50 9.27
N ASN A 56 7.54 -10.92 9.20
CA ASN A 56 7.35 -9.57 8.67
C ASN A 56 8.02 -8.56 9.61
N PRO A 57 9.08 -7.85 9.20
CA PRO A 57 9.77 -6.94 10.11
C PRO A 57 8.92 -5.73 10.52
N PHE A 58 7.84 -5.42 9.80
CA PHE A 58 6.94 -4.31 10.13
C PHE A 58 5.89 -4.65 11.19
N ASN A 59 5.76 -5.93 11.57
CA ASN A 59 4.89 -6.37 12.67
C ASN A 59 5.45 -6.07 14.07
N SER A 60 6.72 -5.62 14.15
CA SER A 60 7.31 -5.25 15.44
C SER A 60 6.59 -4.03 16.00
N SER A 61 6.49 -3.93 17.33
CA SER A 61 5.72 -2.85 17.97
C SER A 61 6.15 -1.46 17.51
N GLU A 62 7.45 -1.24 17.28
CA GLU A 62 8.00 0.04 16.84
C GLU A 62 7.49 0.45 15.44
N TYR A 63 7.56 -0.45 14.46
CA TYR A 63 7.10 -0.16 13.10
C TYR A 63 5.57 -0.12 13.02
N ALA A 64 4.88 -1.01 13.73
CA ALA A 64 3.42 -1.04 13.80
C ALA A 64 2.87 0.28 14.38
N ASP A 65 3.43 0.78 15.48
CA ASP A 65 3.03 2.06 16.08
C ASP A 65 3.33 3.23 15.14
N ARG A 66 4.48 3.20 14.44
CA ARG A 66 4.82 4.24 13.45
C ARG A 66 3.86 4.23 12.27
N LEU A 67 3.51 3.05 11.74
CA LEU A 67 2.53 2.93 10.66
C LEU A 67 1.17 3.45 11.09
N LYS A 68 0.67 3.05 12.27
CA LYS A 68 -0.60 3.57 12.82
C LYS A 68 -0.61 5.09 12.92
N LYS A 69 0.51 5.69 13.35
CA LYS A 69 0.64 7.14 13.38
C LYS A 69 0.55 7.76 11.98
N ILE A 70 1.32 7.26 11.02
CA ILE A 70 1.30 7.80 9.65
C ILE A 70 -0.09 7.64 9.03
N LEU A 71 -0.73 6.47 9.21
CA LEU A 71 -2.09 6.21 8.72
C LEU A 71 -3.09 7.23 9.29
N SER A 72 -3.00 7.54 10.58
CA SER A 72 -3.81 8.60 11.19
C SER A 72 -3.49 9.99 10.62
N ASP A 73 -2.21 10.30 10.36
CA ASP A 73 -1.78 11.59 9.81
C ASP A 73 -2.28 11.81 8.37
N VAL A 74 -2.56 10.74 7.61
CA VAL A 74 -3.00 10.81 6.19
C VAL A 74 -4.47 10.43 5.96
N GLU A 75 -5.24 10.20 7.02
CA GLU A 75 -6.62 9.68 6.95
C GLU A 75 -7.51 10.55 6.06
N LYS A 76 -7.38 11.88 6.18
CA LYS A 76 -8.17 12.84 5.41
C LYS A 76 -7.87 12.77 3.92
N GLU A 77 -6.59 12.73 3.54
CA GLU A 77 -6.16 12.62 2.15
C GLU A 77 -6.63 11.32 1.51
N ILE A 78 -6.63 10.21 2.28
CA ILE A 78 -7.16 8.93 1.82
C ILE A 78 -8.65 9.05 1.50
N ASP A 79 -9.44 9.65 2.39
CA ASP A 79 -10.88 9.79 2.20
C ASP A 79 -11.22 10.69 1.00
N GLU A 80 -10.49 11.79 0.82
CA GLU A 80 -10.60 12.64 -0.38
C GLU A 80 -10.29 11.87 -1.67
N LEU A 81 -9.22 11.05 -1.66
CA LEU A 81 -8.82 10.25 -2.81
C LEU A 81 -9.87 9.18 -3.18
N VAL A 82 -10.43 8.51 -2.17
CA VAL A 82 -11.50 7.51 -2.35
C VAL A 82 -12.76 8.15 -2.91
N ASN A 83 -13.18 9.31 -2.39
CA ASN A 83 -14.35 10.03 -2.90
C ASN A 83 -14.16 10.47 -4.36
N ASN A 84 -12.95 10.86 -4.74
CA ASN A 84 -12.63 11.21 -6.12
C ASN A 84 -12.64 9.98 -7.05
N PHE A 85 -12.16 8.84 -6.57
CA PHE A 85 -12.19 7.59 -7.33
C PHE A 85 -13.61 7.14 -7.67
N GLU A 86 -14.55 7.22 -6.72
CA GLU A 86 -15.95 6.83 -6.97
C GLU A 86 -16.57 7.62 -8.12
N LYS A 87 -16.34 8.94 -8.14
CA LYS A 87 -16.79 9.79 -9.26
C LYS A 87 -16.16 9.38 -10.60
N MET A 88 -14.91 8.91 -10.57
CA MET A 88 -14.20 8.45 -11.78
C MET A 88 -14.68 7.07 -12.24
N THR A 89 -14.95 6.12 -11.35
CA THR A 89 -15.41 4.78 -11.74
C THR A 89 -16.83 4.78 -12.29
N GLU A 90 -17.70 5.68 -11.84
CA GLU A 90 -19.02 5.89 -12.44
C GLU A 90 -18.94 6.34 -13.90
N THR A 91 -17.85 7.01 -14.28
CA THR A 91 -17.64 7.54 -15.64
C THR A 91 -16.73 6.67 -16.52
N HIS A 92 -15.99 5.72 -15.94
CA HIS A 92 -14.95 4.94 -16.63
C HIS A 92 -15.29 3.45 -16.70
N GLN A 93 -15.12 2.84 -17.88
CA GLN A 93 -15.40 1.42 -18.13
C GLN A 93 -14.37 0.43 -17.56
N ASN A 94 -13.22 0.89 -17.04
CA ASN A 94 -12.12 0.03 -16.60
C ASN A 94 -11.45 0.54 -15.31
N ALA A 95 -11.58 -0.23 -14.23
CA ALA A 95 -11.08 0.12 -12.91
C ALA A 95 -9.53 0.16 -12.80
N TYR A 96 -8.80 -0.59 -13.64
CA TYR A 96 -7.34 -0.49 -13.70
C TYR A 96 -6.89 0.88 -14.24
N ASN A 97 -7.56 1.38 -15.29
CA ASN A 97 -7.23 2.69 -15.85
C ASN A 97 -7.51 3.82 -14.84
N SER A 98 -8.59 3.70 -14.07
CA SER A 98 -8.90 4.62 -12.98
C SER A 98 -7.82 4.57 -11.88
N PHE A 99 -7.34 3.38 -11.49
CA PHE A 99 -6.23 3.24 -10.56
C PHE A 99 -4.95 3.94 -11.07
N VAL A 100 -4.58 3.70 -12.34
CA VAL A 100 -3.39 4.32 -12.94
C VAL A 100 -3.52 5.85 -12.99
N ALA A 101 -4.70 6.38 -13.32
CA ALA A 101 -4.95 7.82 -13.33
C ALA A 101 -4.76 8.44 -11.94
N ILE A 102 -5.30 7.79 -10.90
CA ILE A 102 -5.12 8.22 -9.51
C ILE A 102 -3.66 8.16 -9.08
N ALA A 103 -2.98 7.05 -9.34
CA ALA A 103 -1.57 6.91 -8.99
C ALA A 103 -0.75 8.01 -9.68
N ASN A 104 -0.93 8.24 -10.97
CA ASN A 104 -0.21 9.29 -11.68
C ASN A 104 -0.47 10.68 -11.09
N SER A 105 -1.72 11.01 -10.76
CA SER A 105 -2.07 12.28 -10.13
C SER A 105 -1.46 12.42 -8.73
N LEU A 106 -1.49 11.37 -7.92
CA LEU A 106 -0.95 11.37 -6.56
C LEU A 106 0.56 11.63 -6.52
N PHE A 107 1.30 11.21 -7.55
CA PHE A 107 2.76 11.33 -7.64
C PHE A 107 3.25 12.35 -8.67
N GLU A 108 2.38 13.23 -9.15
CA GLU A 108 2.70 14.23 -10.18
C GLU A 108 3.83 15.18 -9.71
N ASP A 109 3.74 15.63 -8.47
CA ASP A 109 4.67 16.56 -7.80
C ASP A 109 5.81 15.87 -7.03
N GLY A 110 5.86 14.53 -7.00
CA GLY A 110 6.95 13.80 -6.37
C GLY A 110 6.53 12.58 -5.55
N VAL A 111 7.51 11.78 -5.15
CA VAL A 111 7.33 10.59 -4.30
C VAL A 111 7.57 10.96 -2.85
N SER A 112 6.67 10.52 -1.97
CA SER A 112 6.84 10.59 -0.52
C SER A 112 6.28 9.33 0.15
N VAL A 113 6.73 9.05 1.38
CA VAL A 113 6.25 7.91 2.17
C VAL A 113 4.74 8.00 2.41
N SER A 114 4.25 9.19 2.79
CA SER A 114 2.83 9.45 2.98
C SER A 114 2.03 9.13 1.72
N LYS A 115 2.47 9.56 0.54
CA LYS A 115 1.78 9.26 -0.74
C LYS A 115 1.79 7.77 -1.07
N LEU A 116 2.88 7.07 -0.77
CA LEU A 116 2.94 5.61 -0.96
C LEU A 116 1.97 4.89 -0.03
N ILE A 117 1.89 5.30 1.24
CA ILE A 117 0.92 4.77 2.21
C ILE A 117 -0.51 5.09 1.77
N ILE A 118 -0.80 6.34 1.36
CA ILE A 118 -2.10 6.73 0.82
C ILE A 118 -2.52 5.82 -0.34
N LEU A 119 -1.62 5.55 -1.29
CA LEU A 119 -1.92 4.66 -2.42
C LEU A 119 -2.23 3.22 -1.96
N ILE A 120 -1.49 2.70 -1.00
CA ILE A 120 -1.69 1.35 -0.47
C ILE A 120 -3.05 1.25 0.22
N VAL A 121 -3.38 2.16 1.13
CA VAL A 121 -4.68 2.19 1.82
C VAL A 121 -5.81 2.42 0.84
N PHE A 122 -5.61 3.29 -0.16
CA PHE A 122 -6.57 3.47 -1.24
C PHE A 122 -6.89 2.15 -1.95
N GLY A 123 -5.89 1.32 -2.23
CA GLY A 123 -6.12 0.00 -2.82
C GLY A 123 -6.92 -0.93 -1.91
N TYR A 124 -6.68 -0.92 -0.59
CA TYR A 124 -7.51 -1.64 0.38
C TYR A 124 -8.97 -1.15 0.33
N LYS A 125 -9.19 0.17 0.44
CA LYS A 125 -10.55 0.77 0.38
C LYS A 125 -11.24 0.52 -0.95
N TRP A 126 -10.50 0.47 -2.05
CA TRP A 126 -11.04 0.08 -3.36
C TRP A 126 -11.46 -1.39 -3.37
N PHE A 127 -10.65 -2.30 -2.83
CA PHE A 127 -11.02 -3.70 -2.70
C PHE A 127 -12.30 -3.85 -1.87
N THR A 128 -12.37 -3.28 -0.67
CA THR A 128 -13.55 -3.42 0.20
C THR A 128 -14.83 -2.94 -0.46
N LYS A 129 -14.79 -1.84 -1.23
CA LYS A 129 -15.95 -1.32 -1.97
C LYS A 129 -16.36 -2.20 -3.16
N CYS A 130 -15.41 -2.82 -3.86
CA CYS A 130 -15.66 -3.50 -5.13
C CYS A 130 -15.54 -5.04 -5.07
N HIS A 131 -15.28 -5.65 -3.91
CA HIS A 131 -15.01 -7.09 -3.77
C HIS A 131 -16.10 -8.02 -4.31
N ARG A 132 -17.37 -7.56 -4.35
CA ARG A 132 -18.50 -8.34 -4.90
C ARG A 132 -18.58 -8.33 -6.43
N SER A 133 -17.74 -7.54 -7.09
CA SER A 133 -17.63 -7.56 -8.55
C SER A 133 -16.70 -8.68 -9.00
N ILE A 134 -17.09 -9.43 -10.04
CA ILE A 134 -16.32 -10.56 -10.61
C ILE A 134 -14.87 -10.16 -10.99
N ALA A 135 -14.62 -8.87 -11.25
CA ALA A 135 -13.35 -8.35 -11.70
C ALA A 135 -12.37 -7.95 -10.57
N ASN A 136 -12.79 -7.93 -9.30
CA ASN A 136 -11.99 -7.31 -8.22
C ASN A 136 -11.65 -8.29 -7.08
N SER A 137 -10.72 -9.20 -7.35
CA SER A 137 -10.13 -10.05 -6.31
C SER A 137 -9.00 -9.30 -5.58
N ILE A 138 -8.82 -9.61 -4.29
CA ILE A 138 -7.72 -9.06 -3.48
C ILE A 138 -6.36 -9.29 -4.14
N SER A 139 -6.16 -10.44 -4.78
CA SER A 139 -4.91 -10.77 -5.50
C SER A 139 -4.65 -9.84 -6.67
N ILE A 140 -5.67 -9.37 -7.39
CA ILE A 140 -5.53 -8.41 -8.48
C ILE A 140 -5.09 -7.05 -7.94
N VAL A 141 -5.75 -6.57 -6.87
CA VAL A 141 -5.43 -5.29 -6.22
C VAL A 141 -4.00 -5.29 -5.69
N MET A 142 -3.62 -6.33 -4.94
CA MET A 142 -2.25 -6.48 -4.43
C MET A 142 -1.22 -6.56 -5.57
N LYS A 143 -1.54 -7.23 -6.68
CA LYS A 143 -0.65 -7.29 -7.84
C LYS A 143 -0.45 -5.92 -8.48
N PHE A 144 -1.49 -5.08 -8.58
CA PHE A 144 -1.35 -3.72 -9.12
C PHE A 144 -0.51 -2.84 -8.21
N LEU A 145 -0.78 -2.86 -6.90
CA LEU A 145 0.02 -2.12 -5.92
C LEU A 145 1.48 -2.57 -5.92
N TYR A 146 1.72 -3.89 -5.87
CA TYR A 146 3.07 -4.43 -5.92
C TYR A 146 3.79 -4.01 -7.20
N SER A 147 3.15 -4.17 -8.37
CA SER A 147 3.75 -3.75 -9.65
C SER A 147 4.09 -2.26 -9.68
N PHE A 148 3.27 -1.41 -9.06
CA PHE A 148 3.55 0.03 -8.94
C PHE A 148 4.76 0.30 -8.02
N LEU A 149 4.81 -0.34 -6.86
CA LEU A 149 5.93 -0.24 -5.92
C LEU A 149 7.25 -0.74 -6.54
N MET A 150 7.17 -1.70 -7.47
CA MET A 150 8.32 -2.23 -8.21
C MET A 150 8.76 -1.35 -9.40
N SER A 151 8.08 -0.25 -9.68
CA SER A 151 8.51 0.68 -10.72
C SER A 151 9.87 1.31 -10.38
N ASP A 152 10.68 1.59 -11.39
CA ASP A 152 12.04 2.10 -11.18
C ASP A 152 12.10 3.40 -10.40
N ARG A 153 11.08 4.26 -10.56
CA ARG A 153 10.93 5.50 -9.78
C ARG A 153 10.80 5.22 -8.28
N ILE A 154 9.95 4.26 -7.89
CA ILE A 154 9.69 3.95 -6.49
C ILE A 154 10.86 3.14 -5.89
N LYS A 155 11.35 2.12 -6.59
CA LYS A 155 12.53 1.36 -6.13
C LYS A 155 13.73 2.28 -5.88
N SER A 156 14.02 3.19 -6.83
CA SER A 156 15.12 4.15 -6.67
C SER A 156 14.90 5.06 -5.47
N PHE A 157 13.67 5.58 -5.28
CA PHE A 157 13.34 6.39 -4.11
C PHE A 157 13.60 5.63 -2.80
N VAL A 158 13.15 4.37 -2.69
CA VAL A 158 13.35 3.54 -1.49
C VAL A 158 14.82 3.27 -1.23
N ILE A 159 15.57 2.87 -2.26
CA ILE A 159 17.00 2.56 -2.15
C ILE A 159 17.80 3.81 -1.74
N LEU A 160 17.52 4.96 -2.37
CA LEU A 160 18.22 6.22 -2.07
C LEU A 160 18.03 6.68 -0.62
N HIS A 161 16.91 6.34 0.00
CA HIS A 161 16.62 6.67 1.40
C HIS A 161 17.00 5.54 2.37
N GLY A 162 17.63 4.46 1.87
CA GLY A 162 18.19 3.38 2.69
C GLY A 162 17.17 2.33 3.14
N GLY A 163 16.10 2.13 2.36
CA GLY A 163 15.08 1.11 2.61
C GLY A 163 13.82 1.64 3.30
N TRP A 164 12.78 0.81 3.33
CA TRP A 164 11.47 1.19 3.87
C TRP A 164 11.52 1.45 5.36
N LYS A 165 12.28 0.64 6.10
CA LYS A 165 12.46 0.82 7.54
C LYS A 165 12.94 2.22 7.90
N LYS A 166 13.93 2.76 7.18
CA LYS A 166 14.43 4.12 7.43
C LYS A 166 13.44 5.18 6.98
N LEU A 167 12.82 4.99 5.81
CA LEU A 167 11.83 5.91 5.27
C LEU A 167 10.66 6.14 6.23
N LEU A 168 10.20 5.10 6.94
CA LEU A 168 9.12 5.24 7.90
C LEU A 168 9.46 6.18 9.07
N PHE A 169 10.74 6.45 9.38
CA PHE A 169 11.16 7.31 10.49
C PHE A 169 11.73 8.66 10.08
N GLN A 170 11.66 9.01 8.79
CA GLN A 170 11.95 10.37 8.32
C GLN A 170 10.79 11.31 8.60
#